data_AF-A0A367JHK6-F1
#
_entry.id   AF-A0A367JHK6-F1
#
_cell.length_a   1.000
_cell.length_b   1.000
_cell.length_c   1.000
_cell.angle_alpha   90.00
_cell.angle_beta   90.00
_cell.angle_gamma   90.00
#
_symmetry.space_group_name_H-M   'P 1'
#
loop_
_entity.id
_entity.type
_entity.pdbx_description
1 polymer ?
#
loop_
_entity_poly.entity_id
_entity_poly.type
_entity_poly.pdbx_seq_one_letter_code
_entity_poly.pdbx_strand_id
1 'polypeptide(L)'
;MSERGGRGQYSNRGGDRGGRGGGRGGGRGGRGGYHNASQEKPKKESILDLSKYMEKKIRVRFNGGREVVGTLMGYDPLLNLVLDHTVEYQRDLETGYVTENTRELGLSVLRGTAIILISPFDGMEEIENPFAQ
;
A
#
# COMPACT_ATOMS: atom_id res chain seq x y z
N MET A 1 -30.20 49.97 17.49
CA MET A 1 -28.88 50.65 17.56
C MET A 1 -27.81 49.57 17.44
N SER A 2 -26.77 49.57 16.58
CA SER A 2 -26.43 50.34 15.35
C SER A 2 -25.18 49.67 14.68
N GLU A 3 -24.98 49.54 13.36
CA GLU A 3 -25.93 49.47 12.23
C GLU A 3 -25.33 48.83 10.94
N ARG A 4 -24.08 49.19 10.53
CA ARG A 4 -23.48 49.00 9.18
C ARG A 4 -21.95 48.86 9.29
N GLY A 5 -21.15 48.27 8.40
CA GLY A 5 -21.25 47.85 6.99
C GLY A 5 -19.91 47.16 6.60
N GLY A 6 -19.56 46.90 5.33
CA GLY A 6 -20.20 47.30 4.08
C GLY A 6 -19.73 46.46 2.87
N ARG A 7 -20.24 46.79 1.67
CA ARG A 7 -19.97 46.11 0.39
C ARG A 7 -18.76 46.73 -0.31
N GLY A 8 -17.92 45.90 -0.93
CA GLY A 8 -16.90 46.32 -1.91
C GLY A 8 -17.15 45.69 -3.27
N GLN A 9 -17.89 46.37 -4.14
CA GLN A 9 -17.95 46.04 -5.57
C GLN A 9 -16.82 46.77 -6.29
N TYR A 10 -16.08 46.07 -7.15
CA TYR A 10 -15.24 46.70 -8.17
C TYR A 10 -15.64 46.21 -9.57
N SER A 11 -15.92 47.18 -10.43
CA SER A 11 -16.41 46.99 -11.79
C SER A 11 -15.52 47.73 -12.78
N ASN A 12 -15.00 47.03 -13.80
CA ASN A 12 -14.57 47.57 -15.10
C ASN A 12 -14.37 46.36 -16.03
N ARG A 13 -14.94 46.29 -17.25
CA ARG A 13 -14.63 47.08 -18.47
C ARG A 13 -13.12 47.11 -18.77
N GLY A 14 -12.62 46.80 -19.97
CA GLY A 14 -13.27 46.49 -21.26
C GLY A 14 -12.35 46.95 -22.41
N GLY A 15 -12.47 46.35 -23.59
CA GLY A 15 -11.60 46.63 -24.76
C GLY A 15 -10.36 45.71 -24.83
N ASP A 16 -9.73 45.47 -25.99
CA ASP A 16 -10.10 45.94 -27.33
C ASP A 16 -9.55 45.04 -28.46
N ARG A 17 -9.89 45.36 -29.71
CA ARG A 17 -9.59 44.57 -30.93
C ARG A 17 -8.17 44.79 -31.47
N GLY A 18 -7.64 43.77 -32.17
CA GLY A 18 -6.76 43.95 -33.34
C GLY A 18 -5.40 43.26 -33.27
N GLY A 19 -4.94 42.71 -34.40
CA GLY A 19 -3.60 42.11 -34.50
C GLY A 19 -3.42 41.01 -35.57
N ARG A 20 -3.78 41.29 -36.84
CA ARG A 20 -3.60 40.33 -37.95
C ARG A 20 -2.22 40.55 -38.61
N GLY A 21 -1.27 39.66 -38.35
CA GLY A 21 0.01 39.55 -39.06
C GLY A 21 0.65 38.19 -38.76
N GLY A 22 1.28 37.48 -39.69
CA GLY A 22 1.75 37.91 -41.01
C GLY A 22 3.24 37.68 -41.15
N GLY A 23 3.69 36.42 -41.05
CA GLY A 23 5.12 36.08 -41.06
C GLY A 23 5.39 34.64 -41.47
N ARG A 24 5.71 34.44 -42.77
CA ARG A 24 6.36 33.21 -43.23
C ARG A 24 7.85 33.29 -42.85
N GLY A 25 8.29 32.48 -41.90
CA GLY A 25 9.71 32.30 -41.56
C GLY A 25 10.09 30.83 -41.71
N GLY A 26 10.88 30.50 -42.73
CA GLY A 26 11.40 29.15 -42.92
C GLY A 26 12.58 28.87 -41.98
N GLY A 27 12.64 27.66 -41.43
CA GLY A 27 13.73 27.24 -40.56
C GLY A 27 13.81 25.71 -40.44
N ARG A 28 14.66 25.08 -41.26
CA ARG A 28 15.10 23.70 -41.03
C ARG A 28 15.97 23.66 -39.77
N GLY A 29 15.37 23.44 -38.61
CA GLY A 29 16.05 23.02 -37.39
C GLY A 29 15.81 21.54 -37.17
N GLY A 30 16.87 20.72 -37.17
CA GLY A 30 16.73 19.28 -37.02
C GLY A 30 16.06 18.92 -35.70
N ARG A 31 14.97 18.13 -35.75
CA ARG A 31 14.49 17.40 -34.56
C ARG A 31 15.56 16.39 -34.21
N GLY A 32 16.44 16.75 -33.27
CA GLY A 32 17.25 15.79 -32.55
C GLY A 32 16.32 14.79 -31.88
N GLY A 33 16.24 13.59 -32.46
CA GLY A 33 15.51 12.49 -31.87
C GLY A 33 16.21 12.11 -30.58
N TYR A 34 15.71 12.60 -29.46
CA TYR A 34 15.96 11.98 -28.16
C TYR A 34 15.32 10.60 -28.22
N HIS A 35 16.08 9.63 -28.75
CA HIS A 35 15.92 8.22 -28.45
C HIS A 35 16.20 8.08 -26.96
N ASN A 36 15.19 8.40 -26.16
CA ASN A 36 15.10 7.98 -24.79
C ASN A 36 14.96 6.46 -24.85
N ALA A 37 16.11 5.80 -24.94
CA ALA A 37 16.22 4.38 -24.74
C ALA A 37 15.73 4.14 -23.32
N SER A 38 14.48 3.73 -23.21
CA SER A 38 13.82 3.38 -21.96
C SER A 38 14.67 2.33 -21.29
N GLN A 39 15.59 2.76 -20.44
CA GLN A 39 16.23 1.90 -19.46
C GLN A 39 15.09 1.43 -18.56
N GLU A 40 14.51 0.28 -18.90
CA GLU A 40 13.58 -0.40 -18.03
C GLU A 40 14.30 -0.60 -16.71
N LYS A 41 13.93 0.21 -15.71
CA LYS A 41 14.52 0.09 -14.39
C LYS A 41 14.28 -1.35 -13.95
N PRO A 42 15.33 -2.09 -13.52
CA PRO A 42 15.18 -3.49 -13.18
C PRO A 42 14.04 -3.63 -12.17
N LYS A 43 13.10 -4.52 -12.47
CA LYS A 43 11.93 -4.74 -11.63
C LYS A 43 12.43 -5.11 -10.24
N LYS A 44 11.98 -4.38 -9.22
CA LYS A 44 12.24 -4.77 -7.82
C LYS A 44 11.38 -6.00 -7.52
N GLU A 45 11.96 -7.16 -7.72
CA GLU A 45 11.36 -8.43 -7.34
C GLU A 45 11.39 -8.57 -5.80
N SER A 46 10.39 -9.26 -5.25
CA SER A 46 10.37 -9.60 -3.83
C SER A 46 11.49 -10.60 -3.54
N ILE A 47 12.25 -10.39 -2.48
CA ILE A 47 13.22 -11.39 -1.97
C ILE A 47 12.53 -12.65 -1.41
N LEU A 48 11.22 -12.57 -1.17
CA LEU A 48 10.43 -13.59 -0.51
C LEU A 48 9.50 -14.24 -1.53
N ASP A 49 9.78 -15.50 -1.84
CA ASP A 49 9.02 -16.33 -2.76
C ASP A 49 7.86 -17.02 -2.03
N LEU A 50 6.67 -16.43 -2.15
CA LEU A 50 5.44 -16.92 -1.54
C LEU A 50 4.84 -18.14 -2.26
N SER A 51 5.29 -18.48 -3.48
CA SER A 51 4.76 -19.65 -4.21
C SER A 51 4.95 -20.96 -3.44
N LYS A 52 6.06 -21.05 -2.69
CA LYS A 52 6.40 -22.19 -1.80
C LYS A 52 5.39 -22.43 -0.67
N TYR A 53 4.58 -21.43 -0.34
CA TYR A 53 3.61 -21.43 0.76
C TYR A 53 2.16 -21.43 0.28
N MET A 54 1.90 -21.44 -1.04
CA MET A 54 0.56 -21.61 -1.58
C MET A 54 -0.08 -22.90 -1.04
N GLU A 55 -1.38 -22.83 -0.74
CA GLU A 55 -2.19 -23.91 -0.16
C GLU A 55 -1.70 -24.42 1.21
N LYS A 56 -0.74 -23.73 1.86
CA LYS A 56 -0.25 -24.04 3.21
C LYS A 56 -0.72 -23.01 4.22
N LYS A 57 -0.81 -23.42 5.48
CA LYS A 57 -1.05 -22.50 6.60
C LYS A 57 0.18 -21.65 6.86
N ILE A 58 -0.02 -20.34 6.92
CA ILE A 58 0.98 -19.35 7.33
C ILE A 58 0.45 -18.52 8.50
N ARG A 59 1.37 -18.08 9.36
CA ARG A 59 1.11 -17.11 10.43
C ARG A 59 1.58 -15.74 9.94
N VAL A 60 0.72 -14.73 10.07
CA VAL A 60 0.98 -13.36 9.62
C VAL A 60 0.77 -12.40 10.78
N ARG A 61 1.78 -11.58 11.06
CA ARG A 61 1.72 -10.54 12.09
C ARG A 61 1.66 -9.17 11.42
N PHE A 62 0.82 -8.30 11.96
CA PHE A 62 0.66 -6.92 11.51
C PHE A 62 1.35 -5.92 12.42
N ASN A 63 1.56 -4.71 11.91
CA ASN A 63 1.79 -3.53 12.74
C ASN A 63 0.60 -3.33 13.71
N GLY A 64 0.86 -2.91 14.94
CA GLY A 64 -0.08 -3.01 16.07
C GLY A 64 -0.16 -4.41 16.70
N GLY A 65 0.55 -5.40 16.14
CA GLY A 65 0.74 -6.74 16.69
C GLY A 65 -0.46 -7.68 16.62
N ARG A 66 -1.52 -7.31 15.88
CA ARG A 66 -2.57 -8.28 15.49
C ARG A 66 -1.91 -9.46 14.78
N GLU A 67 -2.44 -10.65 14.98
CA GLU A 67 -1.86 -11.87 14.46
C GLU A 67 -2.95 -12.79 13.92
N VAL A 68 -2.73 -13.35 12.74
CA VAL A 68 -3.68 -14.26 12.08
C VAL A 68 -2.96 -15.50 11.55
N VAL A 69 -3.68 -16.61 11.48
CA VAL A 69 -3.25 -17.82 10.77
C VAL A 69 -4.31 -18.15 9.73
N GLY A 70 -3.90 -18.55 8.53
CA GLY A 70 -4.80 -18.98 7.46
C GLY A 70 -4.05 -19.66 6.33
N THR A 71 -4.79 -20.30 5.43
CA THR A 71 -4.24 -20.99 4.26
C THR A 71 -4.00 -19.97 3.14
N LEU A 72 -2.78 -19.89 2.60
CA LEU A 72 -2.46 -18.93 1.54
C LEU A 72 -3.06 -19.34 0.20
N MET A 73 -4.05 -18.58 -0.27
CA MET A 73 -4.74 -18.81 -1.55
C MET A 73 -4.25 -17.90 -2.69
N GLY A 74 -3.48 -16.86 -2.38
CA GLY A 74 -2.91 -15.97 -3.39
C GLY A 74 -2.15 -14.80 -2.78
N TYR A 75 -1.27 -14.20 -3.56
CA TYR A 75 -0.48 -13.03 -3.17
C TYR A 75 -0.18 -12.14 -4.38
N ASP A 76 0.24 -10.89 -4.12
CA ASP A 76 0.72 -9.97 -5.15
C ASP A 76 2.14 -9.43 -4.85
N PRO A 77 2.79 -8.70 -5.78
CA PRO A 77 4.12 -8.11 -5.57
C PRO A 77 4.19 -7.03 -4.47
N LEU A 78 3.05 -6.56 -3.96
CA LEU A 78 2.96 -5.61 -2.83
C LEU A 78 2.75 -6.33 -1.49
N LEU A 79 2.82 -7.67 -1.49
CA LEU A 79 2.56 -8.55 -0.35
C LEU A 79 1.14 -8.42 0.20
N ASN A 80 0.16 -8.01 -0.61
CA ASN A 80 -1.23 -8.26 -0.26
C ASN A 80 -1.48 -9.76 -0.39
N LEU A 81 -2.12 -10.36 0.62
CA LEU A 81 -2.35 -11.81 0.68
C LEU A 81 -3.85 -12.11 0.69
N VAL A 82 -4.26 -13.22 0.08
CA VAL A 82 -5.58 -13.81 0.24
C VAL A 82 -5.42 -15.04 1.12
N LEU A 83 -6.03 -15.03 2.30
CA LEU A 83 -6.06 -16.17 3.21
C LEU A 83 -7.47 -16.75 3.29
N ASP A 84 -7.56 -18.08 3.23
CA ASP A 84 -8.78 -18.81 3.51
C ASP A 84 -8.70 -19.52 4.86
N HIS A 85 -9.86 -19.84 5.45
CA HIS A 85 -9.99 -20.36 6.82
C HIS A 85 -9.20 -19.53 7.85
N THR A 86 -9.25 -18.20 7.71
CA THR A 86 -8.45 -17.27 8.52
C THR A 86 -8.97 -17.20 9.96
N VAL A 87 -8.06 -17.31 10.92
CA VAL A 87 -8.31 -17.17 12.36
C VAL A 87 -7.42 -16.05 12.91
N GLU A 88 -8.02 -15.08 13.59
CA GLU A 88 -7.33 -14.04 14.36
C GLU A 88 -7.08 -14.51 15.78
N TYR A 89 -5.86 -14.34 16.28
CA TYR A 89 -5.50 -14.52 17.68
C TYR A 89 -5.60 -13.16 18.38
N GLN A 90 -6.47 -13.06 19.39
CA GLN A 90 -6.72 -11.80 20.08
C GLN A 90 -5.56 -11.48 21.02
N ARG A 91 -5.18 -10.20 21.08
CA ARG A 91 -4.25 -9.71 22.10
C ARG A 91 -5.02 -9.33 23.36
N ASP A 92 -4.41 -9.60 24.49
CA ASP A 92 -4.78 -8.96 25.75
C ASP A 92 -4.48 -7.45 25.65
N LEU A 93 -5.43 -6.63 26.11
CA LEU A 93 -5.33 -5.17 26.11
C LEU A 93 -4.47 -4.65 27.27
N GLU A 94 -4.34 -5.41 28.35
CA GLU A 94 -3.56 -5.03 29.53
C GLU A 94 -2.10 -5.44 29.40
N THR A 95 -1.83 -6.72 29.09
CA THR A 95 -0.46 -7.22 28.97
C THR A 95 0.14 -7.10 27.57
N GLY A 96 -0.69 -6.96 26.53
CA GLY A 96 -0.25 -6.93 25.13
C GLY A 96 0.20 -8.28 24.57
N TYR A 97 0.17 -9.37 25.35
CA TYR A 97 0.47 -10.71 24.82
C TYR A 97 -0.65 -11.22 23.91
N VAL A 98 -0.30 -12.17 23.04
CA VAL A 98 -1.27 -12.89 22.22
C VAL A 98 -1.90 -13.97 23.10
N THR A 99 -3.22 -14.05 23.10
CA THR A 99 -3.99 -15.00 23.92
C THR A 99 -4.48 -16.18 23.10
N GLU A 100 -4.92 -17.24 23.77
CA GLU A 100 -5.61 -18.38 23.14
C GLU A 100 -6.99 -18.02 22.57
N ASN A 101 -7.55 -16.85 22.93
CA ASN A 101 -8.83 -16.39 22.40
C ASN A 101 -8.71 -16.13 20.90
N THR A 102 -9.46 -16.90 20.13
CA THR A 102 -9.44 -16.86 18.66
C THR A 102 -10.76 -16.38 18.08
N ARG A 103 -10.69 -15.81 16.88
CA ARG A 103 -11.85 -15.36 16.11
C ARG A 103 -11.73 -15.83 14.67
N GLU A 104 -12.72 -16.59 14.19
CA GLU A 104 -12.82 -16.94 12.78
C GLU A 104 -13.20 -15.72 11.92
N LEU A 105 -12.50 -15.57 10.81
CA LEU A 105 -12.72 -14.52 9.80
C LEU A 105 -13.02 -15.13 8.41
N GLY A 106 -12.77 -16.42 8.20
CA GLY A 106 -13.03 -17.12 6.92
C GLY A 106 -12.09 -16.66 5.80
N LEU A 107 -12.64 -16.40 4.62
CA LEU A 107 -11.90 -15.83 3.49
C LEU A 107 -11.61 -14.35 3.74
N SER A 108 -10.33 -13.98 3.80
CA SER A 108 -9.88 -12.62 4.11
C SER A 108 -8.78 -12.13 3.17
N VAL A 109 -8.71 -10.81 2.99
CA VAL A 109 -7.67 -10.13 2.21
C VAL A 109 -6.83 -9.26 3.16
N LEU A 110 -5.54 -9.54 3.20
CA LEU A 110 -4.57 -8.91 4.08
C LEU A 110 -3.81 -7.85 3.30
N ARG A 111 -3.73 -6.64 3.85
CA ARG A 111 -3.06 -5.51 3.20
C ARG A 111 -1.55 -5.53 3.50
N GLY A 112 -0.73 -5.74 2.48
CA GLY A 112 0.72 -5.90 2.60
C GLY A 112 1.43 -4.75 3.30
N THR A 113 0.94 -3.51 3.16
CA THR A 113 1.49 -2.32 3.82
C THR A 113 1.45 -2.37 5.36
N ALA A 114 0.67 -3.28 5.95
CA ALA A 114 0.58 -3.46 7.39
C ALA A 114 1.27 -4.74 7.90
N ILE A 115 1.75 -5.62 7.01
CA ILE A 115 2.38 -6.89 7.38
C ILE A 115 3.82 -6.62 7.84
N ILE A 116 4.21 -7.21 8.97
CA ILE A 116 5.58 -7.13 9.52
C ILE A 116 6.30 -8.47 9.57
N LEU A 117 5.56 -9.58 9.59
CA LEU A 117 6.11 -10.95 9.59
C LEU A 117 5.17 -11.88 8.85
N ILE A 118 5.75 -12.78 8.05
CA ILE A 118 5.11 -13.96 7.49
C ILE A 118 5.99 -15.15 7.87
N SER A 119 5.42 -16.18 8.50
CA SER A 119 6.11 -17.44 8.78
C SER A 119 5.25 -18.63 8.35
N PRO A 120 5.86 -19.78 7.99
CA PRO A 120 5.12 -21.04 7.96
C PRO A 120 4.47 -21.28 9.34
N PHE A 121 3.29 -21.89 9.34
CA PHE A 121 2.66 -22.37 10.57
C PHE A 121 3.12 -23.79 10.92
N ASP A 122 3.49 -24.58 9.89
CA ASP A 122 4.11 -25.90 10.07
C ASP A 122 5.51 -25.76 10.68
N GLY A 123 5.84 -26.65 11.62
CA GLY A 123 7.07 -26.59 12.42
C GLY A 123 7.15 -25.45 13.44
N MET A 124 6.06 -24.69 13.68
CA MET A 124 5.99 -23.71 14.77
C MET A 124 5.42 -24.35 16.03
N GLU A 125 6.22 -24.35 17.10
CA GLU A 125 5.81 -24.73 18.45
C GLU A 125 6.10 -23.59 19.44
N GLU A 126 5.32 -23.54 20.52
CA GLU A 126 5.63 -22.70 21.68
C GLU A 126 6.53 -23.49 22.62
N ILE A 127 7.63 -22.87 23.04
CA ILE A 127 8.65 -23.49 23.90
C ILE A 127 8.76 -22.71 25.21
N GLU A 128 9.14 -23.40 26.28
CA GLU A 128 9.62 -22.76 27.49
C GLU A 128 10.87 -21.91 27.19
N ASN A 129 11.16 -20.93 28.05
CA ASN A 129 12.32 -20.06 27.88
C ASN A 129 13.63 -20.88 27.82
N PRO A 130 14.33 -20.96 26.67
CA PRO A 130 15.50 -21.82 26.51
C PRO A 130 16.74 -21.31 27.26
N PHE A 131 16.61 -20.18 27.97
CA PHE A 131 17.64 -19.58 28.82
C PHE A 131 17.28 -19.60 30.32
N ALA A 132 16.18 -20.26 30.71
CA ALA A 132 15.93 -20.56 32.11
C ALA A 132 16.95 -21.60 32.61
N GLN A 133 17.59 -21.33 33.76
CA GLN A 133 18.51 -22.22 34.47
C GLN A 133 17.80 -22.91 35.64
#